data_AF-A0A7Y6GLG1-F1
#
_entry.id   AF-A0A7Y6GLG1-F1
#
_cell.length_a   1.000
_cell.length_b   1.000
_cell.length_c   1.000
_cell.angle_alpha   90.00
_cell.angle_beta   90.00
_cell.angle_gamma   90.00
#
_symmetry.space_group_name_H-M   'P 1'
#
loop_
_entity.id
_entity.type
_entity.pdbx_description
1 polymer ?
#
loop_
_entity_poly.entity_id
_entity_poly.type
_entity_poly.pdbx_seq_one_letter_code
_entity_poly.pdbx_strand_id
1 'polypeptide(L)'
;MSKLTDVPKRILIGRALRSDRLGETLLPKRVALPVFASDPLSSVAYAPGEVLLVLSIAGLSAYHFSPWIALAVVVLMFTVVASYRQNVHAYPSGGGDYEVATTNLGAKAGLTVASALLVDYVLTVAVSIASGIENLGSAVPFVVEHKVACAVGVVVLLTVMNLRGVKESGKLFAIPTYVFVTGVFIMIAWGAFRGLVLGDTMRAPTADYQIKPEHQGLAGFALVFLLLRAFSSGCAALTG
;
A
#
# COMPACT_ATOMS: atom_id res chain seq x y z
N MET A 1 44.40 -6.35 4.05
CA MET A 1 44.16 -7.39 5.07
C MET A 1 42.65 -7.49 5.30
N SER A 2 42.03 -8.59 4.85
CA SER A 2 40.61 -8.89 5.15
C SER A 2 40.50 -9.07 6.65
N LYS A 3 39.77 -8.20 7.34
CA LYS A 3 39.52 -8.39 8.77
C LYS A 3 38.59 -9.61 8.91
N LEU A 4 38.76 -10.41 9.95
CA LEU A 4 37.90 -11.59 10.22
C LEU A 4 36.39 -11.22 10.29
N THR A 5 36.07 -9.95 10.52
CA THR A 5 34.73 -9.37 10.44
C THR A 5 34.17 -9.20 9.01
N ASP A 6 35.01 -9.25 7.97
CA ASP A 6 34.59 -9.08 6.58
C ASP A 6 33.94 -10.34 5.99
N VAL A 7 34.24 -11.53 6.52
CA VAL A 7 33.68 -12.81 6.05
C VAL A 7 32.19 -12.97 6.41
N PRO A 8 31.76 -12.85 7.68
CA PRO A 8 30.34 -12.88 8.02
C PRO A 8 29.59 -11.71 7.37
N LYS A 9 30.22 -10.53 7.29
CA LYS A 9 29.67 -9.37 6.58
C LYS A 9 29.47 -9.64 5.09
N ARG A 10 30.43 -10.27 4.39
CA ARG A 10 30.30 -10.64 2.97
C ARG A 10 29.28 -11.76 2.74
N ILE A 11 29.13 -12.68 3.68
CA ILE A 11 28.13 -13.76 3.58
C ILE A 11 26.72 -13.18 3.78
N LEU A 12 26.53 -12.26 4.72
CA LEU A 12 25.24 -11.63 5.00
C LEU A 12 24.88 -10.52 3.99
N ILE A 13 25.78 -9.57 3.76
CA ILE A 13 25.56 -8.32 3.01
C ILE A 13 26.04 -8.40 1.55
N GLY A 14 26.86 -9.39 1.19
CA GLY A 14 27.44 -9.47 -0.16
C GLY A 14 28.66 -8.55 -0.34
N ARG A 15 29.15 -8.42 -1.59
CA ARG A 15 30.25 -7.51 -1.92
C ARG A 15 29.72 -6.07 -1.95
N ALA A 16 30.46 -5.15 -1.36
CA ALA A 16 30.17 -3.72 -1.47
C ALA A 16 30.11 -3.32 -2.95
N LEU A 17 28.93 -2.89 -3.40
CA LEU A 17 28.76 -2.27 -4.70
C LEU A 17 29.28 -0.85 -4.62
N ARG A 18 30.10 -0.49 -5.60
CA ARG A 18 30.76 0.79 -5.71
C ARG A 18 29.75 1.81 -6.27
N SER A 19 29.52 2.93 -5.58
CA SER A 19 28.51 3.93 -5.97
C SER A 19 28.70 4.49 -7.39
N ASP A 20 29.94 4.45 -7.87
CA ASP A 20 30.39 4.77 -9.23
C ASP A 20 29.92 3.77 -10.32
N ARG A 21 29.36 2.62 -9.93
CA ARG A 21 28.76 1.62 -10.85
C ARG A 21 27.24 1.56 -10.81
N LEU A 22 26.58 2.32 -9.94
CA LEU A 22 25.14 2.58 -9.97
C LEU A 22 24.82 3.58 -11.08
N GLY A 23 25.30 3.29 -12.29
CA GLY A 23 25.02 4.12 -13.46
C GLY A 23 23.51 4.27 -13.63
N GLU A 24 23.11 5.45 -14.09
CA GLU A 24 21.76 5.82 -14.51
C GLU A 24 21.21 4.83 -15.56
N THR A 25 20.86 3.64 -15.11
CA THR A 25 20.21 2.64 -15.91
C THR A 25 18.73 2.88 -15.75
N LEU A 26 18.23 3.83 -16.55
CA LEU A 26 16.81 4.06 -16.70
C LEU A 26 16.14 2.69 -16.95
N LEU A 27 15.34 2.24 -15.98
CA LEU A 27 14.63 0.98 -16.11
C LEU A 27 13.66 1.09 -17.29
N PRO A 28 13.60 0.10 -18.19
CA PRO A 28 12.63 0.12 -19.26
C PRO A 28 11.22 0.20 -18.66
N LYS A 29 10.32 0.97 -19.27
CA LYS A 29 8.98 1.27 -18.73
C LYS A 29 8.19 0.03 -18.28
N ARG A 30 8.38 -1.11 -18.95
CA ARG A 30 7.76 -2.41 -18.62
C ARG A 30 8.21 -3.01 -17.28
N VAL A 31 9.39 -2.62 -16.80
CA VAL A 31 9.93 -3.04 -15.50
C VAL A 31 9.78 -1.91 -14.48
N ALA A 32 9.97 -0.66 -14.89
CA ALA A 32 9.79 0.49 -14.01
C ALA A 32 8.35 0.59 -13.49
N LEU A 33 7.34 0.52 -14.37
CA LEU A 33 5.95 0.72 -13.98
C LEU A 33 5.48 -0.27 -12.91
N PRO A 34 5.68 -1.60 -13.03
CA PRO A 34 5.27 -2.55 -11.98
C PRO A 34 6.08 -2.45 -10.69
N VAL A 35 7.35 -2.05 -10.79
CA VAL A 35 8.23 -1.88 -9.61
C VAL A 35 7.84 -0.64 -8.81
N PHE A 36 7.45 0.45 -9.47
CA PHE A 36 6.97 1.65 -8.78
C PHE A 36 5.49 1.55 -8.39
N ALA A 37 4.67 0.87 -9.19
CA ALA A 37 3.25 0.66 -8.87
C ALA A 37 3.01 -0.35 -7.75
N SER A 38 4.02 -1.12 -7.31
CA SER A 38 3.83 -2.10 -6.25
C SER A 38 3.37 -1.47 -4.94
N ASP A 39 3.83 -0.26 -4.65
CA ASP A 39 3.50 0.46 -3.43
C ASP A 39 2.01 0.85 -3.36
N PRO A 40 1.43 1.60 -4.33
CA PRO A 40 0.00 1.88 -4.31
C PRO A 40 -0.87 0.63 -4.50
N LEU A 41 -0.40 -0.39 -5.23
CA LEU A 41 -1.13 -1.66 -5.36
C LEU A 41 -1.20 -2.43 -4.04
N SER A 42 -0.18 -2.31 -3.18
CA SER A 42 -0.19 -2.93 -1.85
C SER A 42 -1.26 -2.29 -0.95
N SER A 43 -1.49 -0.98 -1.09
CA SER A 43 -2.50 -0.24 -0.32
C SER A 43 -3.93 -0.67 -0.59
N VAL A 44 -4.20 -1.20 -1.79
CA VAL A 44 -5.51 -1.79 -2.14
C VAL A 44 -5.84 -3.01 -1.26
N ALA A 45 -4.84 -3.71 -0.73
CA ALA A 45 -5.05 -4.92 0.07
C ALA A 45 -5.47 -4.63 1.52
N TYR A 46 -5.23 -3.42 2.05
CA TYR A 46 -5.58 -3.07 3.44
C TYR A 46 -6.55 -1.89 3.57
N ALA A 47 -6.46 -0.87 2.71
CA ALA A 47 -7.24 0.37 2.88
C ALA A 47 -8.77 0.17 2.83
N PRO A 48 -9.35 -0.70 1.97
CA PRO A 48 -10.79 -0.96 2.00
C PRO A 48 -11.25 -1.55 3.34
N GLY A 49 -10.43 -2.39 3.98
CA GLY A 49 -10.70 -2.97 5.28
C GLY A 49 -10.80 -1.90 6.38
N GLU A 50 -9.91 -0.91 6.35
CA GLU A 50 -9.93 0.21 7.31
C GLU A 50 -11.20 1.06 7.21
N VAL A 51 -11.70 1.30 5.99
CA VAL A 51 -12.99 2.01 5.80
C VAL A 51 -14.11 1.24 6.47
N LEU A 52 -14.18 -0.07 6.25
CA LEU A 52 -15.22 -0.92 6.86
C LEU A 52 -15.07 -1.01 8.37
N LEU A 53 -13.85 -1.10 8.89
CA LEU A 53 -13.58 -1.12 10.33
C LEU A 53 -14.07 0.16 11.00
N VAL A 54 -13.79 1.34 10.43
CA VAL A 54 -14.31 2.61 10.97
C VAL A 54 -15.84 2.67 10.88
N LEU A 55 -16.43 2.25 9.76
CA LEU A 55 -17.89 2.23 9.61
C LEU A 55 -18.56 1.25 10.57
N SER A 56 -17.88 0.18 10.97
CA SER A 56 -18.42 -0.83 11.91
C SER A 56 -18.81 -0.23 13.27
N ILE A 57 -18.16 0.87 13.66
CA ILE A 57 -18.46 1.63 14.89
C ILE A 57 -19.89 2.19 14.86
N ALA A 58 -20.38 2.61 13.68
CA ALA A 58 -21.76 3.06 13.48
C ALA A 58 -22.74 1.90 13.23
N GLY A 59 -22.24 0.66 13.19
CA GLY A 59 -23.02 -0.54 12.93
C GLY A 59 -23.15 -0.91 11.45
N LEU A 60 -23.72 -2.09 11.18
CA LEU A 60 -23.80 -2.69 9.85
C LEU A 60 -24.52 -1.81 8.82
N SER A 61 -25.49 -0.99 9.24
CA SER A 61 -26.21 -0.08 8.34
C SER A 61 -25.29 0.97 7.69
N ALA A 62 -24.17 1.32 8.33
CA ALA A 62 -23.24 2.31 7.83
C ALA A 62 -22.41 1.81 6.64
N TYR A 63 -22.34 0.49 6.41
CA TYR A 63 -21.61 -0.08 5.26
C TYR A 63 -22.19 0.36 3.91
N HIS A 64 -23.46 0.78 3.86
CA HIS A 64 -24.04 1.37 2.66
C HIS A 64 -23.34 2.69 2.24
N PHE A 65 -22.62 3.36 3.14
CA PHE A 65 -21.79 4.53 2.81
C PHE A 65 -20.44 4.17 2.18
N SER A 66 -19.99 2.91 2.26
CA SER A 66 -18.68 2.49 1.75
C SER A 66 -18.45 2.83 0.26
N PRO A 67 -19.40 2.60 -0.67
CA PRO A 67 -19.23 2.97 -2.08
C PRO A 67 -19.06 4.48 -2.29
N TRP A 68 -19.75 5.30 -1.49
CA TRP A 68 -19.66 6.76 -1.56
C TRP A 68 -18.30 7.26 -1.06
N ILE A 69 -17.78 6.65 0.01
CA ILE A 69 -16.42 6.93 0.50
C ILE A 69 -15.39 6.52 -0.54
N ALA A 70 -15.54 5.33 -1.15
CA ALA A 70 -14.65 4.87 -2.21
C ALA A 70 -14.65 5.85 -3.40
N LEU A 71 -15.82 6.34 -3.81
CA LEU A 71 -15.93 7.36 -4.85
C LEU A 71 -15.17 8.65 -4.48
N ALA A 72 -15.31 9.13 -3.24
CA ALA A 72 -14.58 10.31 -2.77
C ALA A 72 -13.05 10.08 -2.80
N VAL A 73 -12.58 8.90 -2.41
CA VAL A 73 -11.14 8.53 -2.49
C VAL A 73 -10.66 8.50 -3.94
N VAL A 74 -11.47 7.98 -4.86
CA VAL A 74 -11.16 7.98 -6.31
C VAL A 74 -11.04 9.41 -6.85
N VAL A 75 -11.94 10.32 -6.49
CA VAL A 75 -11.86 11.73 -6.89
C VAL A 75 -10.60 12.39 -6.34
N LEU A 76 -10.24 12.11 -5.08
CA LEU A 76 -9.00 12.59 -4.50
C LEU A 76 -7.77 12.04 -5.24
N MET A 77 -7.77 10.74 -5.58
CA MET A 77 -6.70 10.11 -6.37
C MET A 77 -6.48 10.82 -7.70
N PHE A 78 -7.56 11.12 -8.45
CA PHE A 78 -7.44 11.88 -9.70
C PHE A 78 -6.82 13.26 -9.49
N THR A 79 -7.20 13.93 -8.41
CA THR A 79 -6.67 15.26 -8.05
C THR A 79 -5.18 15.18 -7.74
N VAL A 80 -4.77 14.20 -6.93
CA VAL A 80 -3.37 13.95 -6.57
C VAL A 80 -2.55 13.64 -7.81
N VAL A 81 -3.00 12.72 -8.67
CA VAL A 81 -2.31 12.38 -9.93
C VAL A 81 -2.18 13.60 -10.84
N ALA A 82 -3.23 14.42 -10.98
CA ALA A 82 -3.16 15.65 -11.77
C ALA A 82 -2.15 16.66 -11.22
N SER A 83 -2.05 16.77 -9.89
CA SER A 83 -1.07 17.62 -9.19
C SER A 83 0.37 17.11 -9.39
N TYR A 84 0.61 15.82 -9.14
CA TYR A 84 1.94 15.22 -9.33
C TYR A 84 2.42 15.30 -10.78
N ARG A 85 1.52 15.18 -11.76
CA ARG A 85 1.88 15.41 -13.17
C ARG A 85 2.43 16.82 -13.39
N GLN A 86 1.88 17.84 -12.75
CA GLN A 86 2.39 19.22 -12.85
C GLN A 86 3.76 19.34 -12.17
N ASN A 87 3.90 18.79 -10.96
CA ASN A 87 5.16 18.82 -10.21
C ASN A 87 6.31 18.15 -10.99
N VAL A 88 6.08 16.97 -11.56
CA VAL A 88 7.11 16.25 -12.33
C VAL A 88 7.56 17.03 -13.57
N HIS A 89 6.67 17.80 -14.21
CA HIS A 89 7.06 18.65 -15.35
C HIS A 89 7.81 19.92 -14.89
N ALA A 90 7.44 20.47 -13.73
CA ALA A 90 8.07 21.67 -13.20
C ALA A 90 9.44 21.41 -12.56
N TYR A 91 9.68 20.21 -12.03
CA TYR A 91 10.90 19.81 -11.34
C TYR A 91 11.50 18.51 -11.94
N PRO A 92 12.21 18.60 -13.09
CA PRO A 92 12.74 17.44 -13.80
C PRO A 92 13.92 16.75 -13.10
N SER A 93 14.54 17.44 -12.13
CA SER A 93 15.65 16.99 -11.30
C SER A 93 15.32 15.77 -10.43
N GLY A 94 14.02 15.52 -10.18
CA GLY A 94 13.56 14.30 -9.50
C GLY A 94 13.79 14.30 -7.97
N GLY A 95 14.08 15.44 -7.34
CA GLY A 95 14.25 15.54 -5.89
C GLY A 95 12.94 15.46 -5.08
N GLY A 96 11.81 15.23 -5.74
CA GLY A 96 10.51 14.94 -5.14
C GLY A 96 9.99 16.09 -4.26
N ASP A 97 9.10 15.73 -3.33
CA ASP A 97 8.41 16.71 -2.48
C ASP A 97 9.37 17.52 -1.58
N TYR A 98 10.52 16.95 -1.23
CA TYR A 98 11.57 17.65 -0.48
C TYR A 98 12.16 18.83 -1.27
N GLU A 99 12.51 18.62 -2.54
CA GLU A 99 13.04 19.68 -3.39
C GLU A 99 12.01 20.78 -3.60
N VAL A 100 10.77 20.41 -3.89
CA VAL A 100 9.66 21.35 -4.08
C VAL A 100 9.44 22.21 -2.83
N ALA A 101 9.33 21.60 -1.65
CA ALA A 101 9.12 22.34 -0.41
C ALA A 101 10.31 23.22 -0.04
N THR A 102 11.53 22.72 -0.20
CA THR A 102 12.76 23.48 0.13
C THR A 102 12.91 24.70 -0.76
N THR A 103 12.64 24.55 -2.06
CA THR A 103 12.83 25.62 -3.05
C THR A 103 11.78 26.73 -2.90
N ASN A 104 10.53 26.37 -2.58
CA ASN A 104 9.42 27.33 -2.55
C ASN A 104 9.14 27.91 -1.16
N LEU A 105 9.36 27.14 -0.08
CA LEU A 105 8.99 27.50 1.28
C LEU A 105 10.20 27.61 2.23
N GLY A 106 11.40 27.29 1.73
CA GLY A 106 12.66 27.38 2.45
C GLY A 106 13.02 26.12 3.25
N ALA A 107 14.22 26.15 3.83
CA ALA A 107 14.86 24.98 4.44
C ALA A 107 14.07 24.36 5.61
N LYS A 108 13.33 25.17 6.38
CA LYS A 108 12.52 24.65 7.51
C LYS A 108 11.37 23.77 7.02
N ALA A 109 10.65 24.20 5.99
CA ALA A 109 9.58 23.41 5.38
C ALA A 109 10.14 22.15 4.72
N GLY A 110 11.27 22.27 4.02
CA GLY A 110 12.01 21.12 3.48
C GLY A 110 12.36 20.09 4.56
N LEU A 111 12.87 20.52 5.71
CA LEU A 111 13.21 19.62 6.82
C LEU A 111 11.98 18.89 7.37
N THR A 112 10.83 19.57 7.47
CA THR A 112 9.56 18.94 7.87
C THR A 112 9.15 17.85 6.88
N VAL A 113 9.23 18.13 5.57
CA VAL A 113 8.93 17.13 4.53
C VAL A 113 9.90 15.95 4.59
N ALA A 114 11.21 16.21 4.71
CA ALA A 114 12.21 15.13 4.84
C ALA A 114 11.94 14.25 6.06
N SER A 115 11.60 14.86 7.21
CA SER A 115 11.27 14.12 8.43
C SER A 115 10.00 13.28 8.25
N ALA A 116 8.96 13.83 7.61
CA ALA A 116 7.73 13.10 7.32
C ALA A 116 7.99 11.92 6.39
N LEU A 117 8.77 12.09 5.32
CA LEU A 117 9.14 11.02 4.39
C LEU A 117 9.93 9.88 5.07
N LEU A 118 10.80 10.19 6.03
CA LEU A 118 11.51 9.15 6.79
C LEU A 118 10.56 8.31 7.64
N VAL A 119 9.58 8.96 8.28
CA VAL A 119 8.55 8.25 9.05
C VAL A 119 7.66 7.42 8.13
N ASP A 120 7.26 8.01 6.99
CA ASP A 120 6.46 7.34 5.96
C ASP A 120 7.15 6.06 5.48
N TYR A 121 8.42 6.11 5.08
CA TYR A 121 9.15 4.92 4.65
C TYR A 121 9.22 3.81 5.70
N VAL A 122 9.31 4.15 6.99
CA VAL A 122 9.29 3.16 8.07
C VAL A 122 7.88 2.56 8.23
N LEU A 123 6.85 3.40 8.21
CA LEU A 123 5.47 2.99 8.36
C LEU A 123 5.00 2.16 7.16
N THR A 124 5.33 2.52 5.94
CA THR A 124 4.96 1.78 4.73
C THR A 124 5.47 0.34 4.77
N VAL A 125 6.72 0.13 5.20
CA VAL A 125 7.24 -1.24 5.41
C VAL A 125 6.50 -1.95 6.53
N ALA A 126 6.28 -1.29 7.67
CA ALA A 126 5.60 -1.91 8.81
C ALA A 126 4.16 -2.33 8.49
N VAL A 127 3.38 -1.44 7.89
CA VAL A 127 1.98 -1.66 7.51
C VAL A 127 1.86 -2.71 6.41
N SER A 128 2.69 -2.62 5.37
CA SER A 128 2.66 -3.59 4.27
C SER A 128 2.97 -5.02 4.73
N ILE A 129 3.95 -5.18 5.63
CA ILE A 129 4.28 -6.50 6.17
C ILE A 129 3.22 -7.00 7.15
N ALA A 130 2.69 -6.13 8.01
CA ALA A 130 1.61 -6.51 8.92
C ALA A 130 0.38 -7.00 8.15
N SER A 131 -0.07 -6.24 7.15
CA SER A 131 -1.18 -6.63 6.27
C SER A 131 -0.85 -7.89 5.47
N GLY A 132 0.36 -8.01 4.93
CA GLY A 132 0.80 -9.21 4.21
C GLY A 132 0.75 -10.47 5.07
N ILE A 133 1.17 -10.39 6.33
CA ILE A 133 1.12 -11.50 7.30
C ILE A 133 -0.32 -11.83 7.68
N GLU A 134 -1.19 -10.84 7.84
CA GLU A 134 -2.62 -11.07 8.10
C GLU A 134 -3.29 -11.80 6.94
N ASN A 135 -3.04 -11.36 5.70
CA ASN A 135 -3.53 -12.00 4.50
C ASN A 135 -2.98 -13.43 4.35
N LEU A 136 -1.70 -13.65 4.63
CA LEU A 136 -1.11 -14.99 4.60
C LEU A 136 -1.67 -15.91 5.71
N GLY A 137 -1.96 -15.35 6.88
CA GLY A 137 -2.60 -16.05 7.99
C GLY A 137 -3.98 -16.62 7.64
N SER A 138 -4.71 -15.99 6.72
CA SER A 138 -5.98 -16.53 6.24
C SER A 138 -5.87 -17.89 5.55
N ALA A 139 -4.68 -18.24 5.02
CA ALA A 139 -4.40 -19.50 4.34
C ALA A 139 -3.53 -20.46 5.18
N VAL A 140 -2.71 -19.94 6.10
CA VAL A 140 -1.72 -20.73 6.86
C VAL A 140 -1.91 -20.52 8.37
N PRO A 141 -2.49 -21.50 9.10
CA PRO A 141 -2.78 -21.36 10.54
C PRO A 141 -1.56 -21.04 11.41
N PHE A 142 -0.39 -21.60 11.09
CA PHE A 142 0.86 -21.33 11.81
C PHE A 142 1.22 -19.83 11.87
N VAL A 143 0.92 -19.09 10.79
CA VAL A 143 1.18 -17.65 10.69
C VAL A 143 0.25 -16.88 11.63
N VAL A 144 -0.97 -17.35 11.85
CA VAL A 144 -1.94 -16.75 12.78
C VAL A 144 -1.47 -16.88 14.22
N GLU A 145 -0.89 -18.02 14.60
CA GLU A 145 -0.37 -18.23 15.95
C GLU A 145 0.90 -17.39 16.22
N HIS A 146 1.72 -17.16 15.19
CA HIS A 146 3.04 -16.53 15.33
C HIS A 146 3.17 -15.24 14.51
N LYS A 147 2.11 -14.42 14.43
CA LYS A 147 2.05 -13.21 13.56
C LYS A 147 3.27 -12.30 13.69
N VAL A 148 3.61 -11.92 14.93
CA VAL A 148 4.71 -10.99 15.21
C VAL A 148 6.07 -11.57 14.79
N ALA A 149 6.33 -12.83 15.14
CA ALA A 149 7.58 -13.49 14.79
C ALA A 149 7.73 -13.65 13.26
N CYS A 150 6.65 -14.00 12.56
CA CYS A 150 6.64 -14.07 11.10
C CYS A 150 6.89 -12.70 10.47
N ALA A 151 6.21 -11.65 10.96
CA ALA A 151 6.39 -10.29 10.45
C ALA A 151 7.84 -9.80 10.60
N VAL A 152 8.42 -9.95 11.80
CA VAL A 152 9.83 -9.59 12.05
C VAL A 152 10.77 -10.43 11.18
N GLY A 153 10.49 -11.73 11.03
CA GLY A 153 11.27 -12.61 10.15
C GLY A 153 11.29 -12.13 8.69
N VAL A 154 10.13 -11.72 8.15
CA VAL A 154 10.03 -11.17 6.79
C VAL A 154 10.76 -9.83 6.67
N VAL A 155 10.63 -8.92 7.65
CA VAL A 155 11.37 -7.65 7.66
C VAL A 155 12.88 -7.88 7.64
N VAL A 156 13.38 -8.80 8.47
CA VAL A 156 14.82 -9.16 8.50
C VAL A 156 15.25 -9.76 7.17
N LEU A 157 14.44 -10.64 6.58
CA LEU A 157 14.73 -11.24 5.28
C LEU A 157 14.80 -10.19 4.17
N LEU A 158 13.82 -9.28 4.10
CA LEU A 158 13.81 -8.18 3.13
C LEU A 158 14.99 -7.23 3.35
N THR A 159 15.36 -6.98 4.60
CA THR A 159 16.54 -6.18 4.95
C THR A 159 17.81 -6.84 4.41
N VAL A 160 18.00 -8.14 4.64
CA VAL A 160 19.14 -8.90 4.11
C VAL A 160 19.15 -8.92 2.58
N MET A 161 17.99 -9.10 1.93
CA MET A 161 17.87 -9.06 0.48
C MET A 161 18.23 -7.67 -0.10
N ASN A 162 17.76 -6.60 0.52
CA ASN A 162 18.09 -5.23 0.13
C ASN A 162 19.59 -4.95 0.32
N LEU A 163 20.17 -5.39 1.43
CA LEU A 163 21.61 -5.28 1.69
C LEU A 163 22.46 -6.05 0.68
N ARG A 164 21.98 -7.19 0.18
CA ARG A 164 22.63 -8.00 -0.87
C ARG A 164 22.51 -7.42 -2.29
N GLY A 165 21.78 -6.32 -2.48
CA GLY A 165 21.60 -5.70 -3.78
C GLY A 165 20.64 -6.45 -4.71
N VAL A 166 19.78 -7.35 -4.17
CA VAL A 166 18.79 -8.09 -4.98
C VAL A 166 17.83 -7.15 -5.71
N LYS A 167 17.62 -5.94 -5.16
CA LYS A 167 16.78 -4.87 -5.73
C LYS A 167 17.26 -4.37 -7.11
N GLU A 168 18.54 -4.56 -7.47
CA GLU A 168 19.06 -4.18 -8.80
C GLU A 168 18.51 -5.07 -9.93
N SER A 169 18.01 -6.27 -9.62
CA SER A 169 17.46 -7.20 -10.61
C SER A 169 15.97 -6.96 -10.89
N GLY A 170 15.52 -5.70 -11.02
CA GLY A 170 14.11 -5.25 -11.05
C GLY A 170 13.08 -6.11 -11.80
N LYS A 171 13.51 -6.97 -12.75
CA LYS A 171 12.69 -8.05 -13.34
C LYS A 171 12.07 -8.99 -12.30
N LEU A 172 12.80 -9.40 -11.26
CA LEU A 172 12.30 -10.35 -10.26
C LEU A 172 11.15 -9.76 -9.42
N PHE A 173 11.19 -8.44 -9.18
CA PHE A 173 10.15 -7.72 -8.44
C PHE A 173 8.94 -7.35 -9.30
N ALA A 174 9.08 -7.29 -10.63
CA ALA A 174 7.95 -6.99 -11.51
C ALA A 174 6.97 -8.18 -11.67
N ILE A 175 7.46 -9.42 -11.55
CA ILE A 175 6.64 -10.63 -11.76
C ILE A 175 5.46 -10.71 -10.77
N PRO A 176 5.66 -10.58 -9.44
CA PRO A 176 4.56 -10.63 -8.48
C PRO A 176 3.49 -9.56 -8.74
N THR A 177 3.90 -8.34 -9.12
CA THR A 177 2.96 -7.26 -9.43
C THR A 177 2.07 -7.61 -10.62
N TYR A 178 2.65 -8.16 -11.70
CA TYR A 178 1.86 -8.58 -12.85
C TYR A 178 0.91 -9.74 -12.53
N VAL A 179 1.36 -10.71 -11.73
CA VAL A 179 0.51 -11.81 -11.27
C VAL A 179 -0.65 -11.28 -10.43
N PHE A 180 -0.39 -10.36 -9.51
CA PHE A 180 -1.42 -9.72 -8.69
C PHE A 180 -2.45 -8.98 -9.56
N VAL A 181 -2.02 -8.08 -10.43
CA VAL A 181 -2.91 -7.30 -11.31
C VAL A 181 -3.75 -8.23 -12.19
N THR A 182 -3.12 -9.22 -12.82
CA THR A 182 -3.82 -10.19 -13.67
C THR A 182 -4.82 -11.01 -12.87
N GLY A 183 -4.46 -11.45 -11.66
CA GLY A 183 -5.34 -12.19 -10.75
C GLY A 183 -6.57 -11.38 -10.34
N VAL A 184 -6.39 -10.10 -10.02
CA VAL A 184 -7.51 -9.18 -9.71
C VAL A 184 -8.43 -9.02 -10.91
N PHE A 185 -7.90 -8.82 -12.12
CA PHE A 185 -8.72 -8.71 -13.32
C PHE A 185 -9.47 -10.01 -13.64
N ILE A 186 -8.84 -11.17 -13.48
CA ILE A 186 -9.50 -12.48 -13.66
C ILE A 186 -10.64 -12.63 -12.64
N MET A 187 -10.41 -12.28 -11.38
CA MET A 187 -11.43 -12.34 -10.32
C MET A 187 -12.64 -11.45 -10.66
N ILE A 188 -12.40 -10.22 -11.09
CA ILE A 188 -13.46 -9.28 -11.50
C ILE A 188 -14.23 -9.81 -12.71
N ALA A 189 -13.52 -10.26 -13.75
CA ALA A 189 -14.13 -10.81 -14.96
C ALA A 189 -14.96 -12.07 -14.67
N TRP A 190 -14.46 -12.94 -13.81
CA TRP A 190 -15.18 -14.14 -13.38
C TRP A 190 -16.44 -13.79 -12.56
N GLY A 191 -16.35 -12.83 -11.65
CA GLY A 191 -17.50 -12.32 -10.91
C GLY A 191 -18.58 -11.73 -11.83
N ALA A 192 -18.16 -10.90 -12.80
CA ALA A 192 -19.07 -10.33 -13.79
C ALA A 192 -19.71 -11.41 -14.68
N PHE A 193 -18.94 -12.42 -15.11
CA PHE A 193 -19.45 -13.54 -15.90
C PHE A 193 -20.51 -14.35 -15.12
N ARG A 194 -20.26 -14.66 -13.84
CA ARG A 194 -21.25 -15.36 -13.00
C ARG A 194 -22.52 -14.54 -12.82
N GLY A 195 -22.40 -13.24 -12.56
CA GLY A 195 -23.56 -12.37 -12.32
C GLY A 195 -24.38 -12.10 -13.58
N LEU A 196 -23.74 -11.80 -14.71
CA LEU A 196 -24.40 -11.38 -15.94
C LEU A 196 -24.82 -12.54 -16.85
N VAL A 197 -24.03 -13.62 -16.90
CA VAL A 197 -24.24 -14.73 -17.84
C VAL A 197 -24.88 -15.94 -17.17
N LEU A 198 -24.37 -16.36 -16.00
CA LEU A 198 -24.94 -17.51 -15.28
C LEU A 198 -26.19 -17.14 -14.47
N GLY A 199 -26.48 -15.85 -14.28
CA GLY A 199 -27.58 -15.39 -13.44
C GLY A 199 -27.41 -15.76 -11.96
N ASP A 200 -26.19 -16.08 -11.53
CA ASP A 200 -25.89 -16.38 -10.13
C ASP A 200 -26.00 -15.09 -9.32
N THR A 201 -26.87 -15.09 -8.31
CA THR A 201 -27.16 -13.90 -7.50
C THR A 201 -26.05 -13.56 -6.51
N MET A 202 -24.95 -14.33 -6.48
CA MET A 202 -23.77 -14.10 -5.63
C MET A 202 -24.17 -13.69 -4.20
N ARG A 203 -25.20 -14.36 -3.65
CA ARG A 203 -25.77 -13.98 -2.36
C ARG A 203 -24.77 -14.29 -1.27
N ALA A 204 -24.40 -13.27 -0.50
CA ALA A 204 -23.65 -13.50 0.72
C ALA A 204 -24.49 -14.37 1.67
N PRO A 205 -23.86 -15.23 2.49
CA PRO A 205 -24.58 -15.99 3.53
C PRO A 205 -25.41 -15.12 4.47
N THR A 206 -25.06 -13.83 4.57
CA THR A 206 -25.73 -12.81 5.37
C THR A 206 -26.83 -12.05 4.62
N ALA A 207 -27.12 -12.37 3.36
CA ALA A 207 -28.05 -11.61 2.52
C ALA A 207 -29.50 -11.63 3.01
N ASP A 208 -29.88 -12.66 3.78
CA ASP A 208 -31.21 -12.78 4.38
C ASP A 208 -31.30 -12.15 5.78
N TYR A 209 -30.18 -11.62 6.31
CA TYR A 209 -30.17 -11.01 7.64
C TYR A 209 -30.86 -9.64 7.62
N GLN A 210 -31.87 -9.49 8.47
CA GLN A 210 -32.54 -8.21 8.69
C GLN A 210 -31.83 -7.43 9.79
N ILE A 211 -31.45 -6.19 9.49
CA ILE A 211 -30.85 -5.28 10.47
C ILE A 211 -31.96 -4.81 11.41
N LYS A 212 -31.97 -5.33 12.64
CA LYS A 212 -32.81 -4.80 13.71
C LYS A 212 -32.05 -3.65 14.41
N PRO A 213 -32.55 -2.41 14.36
CA PRO A 213 -31.90 -1.31 15.06
C PRO A 213 -32.11 -1.48 16.57
N GLU A 214 -31.07 -1.91 17.28
CA GLU A 214 -31.09 -1.94 18.76
C GLU A 214 -30.87 -0.55 19.38
N HIS A 215 -30.24 0.36 18.62
CA HIS A 215 -29.96 1.74 19.03
C HIS A 215 -30.32 2.70 17.89
N GLN A 216 -30.77 3.91 18.22
CA GLN A 216 -30.77 5.00 17.24
C GLN A 216 -29.31 5.24 16.86
N GLY A 217 -28.95 4.99 15.60
CA GLY A 217 -27.57 5.11 15.13
C GLY A 217 -26.99 6.50 15.42
N LEU A 218 -25.65 6.59 15.40
CA LEU A 218 -24.95 7.88 15.46
C LEU A 218 -25.60 8.82 14.43
N ALA A 219 -26.26 9.88 14.91
CA ALA A 219 -27.01 10.81 14.09
C ALA A 219 -26.37 12.21 14.11
N GLY A 220 -26.67 13.01 13.10
CA GLY A 220 -26.17 14.38 12.99
C GLY A 220 -24.64 14.45 12.87
N PHE A 221 -24.02 15.35 13.64
CA PHE A 221 -22.58 15.63 13.56
C PHE A 221 -21.70 14.40 13.81
N ALA A 222 -22.13 13.47 14.66
CA ALA A 222 -21.35 12.28 14.96
C ALA A 222 -21.23 11.35 13.74
N LEU A 223 -22.29 11.25 12.92
CA LEU A 223 -22.24 10.49 11.67
C LEU A 223 -21.31 11.15 10.66
N VAL A 224 -21.43 12.47 10.48
CA VAL A 224 -20.56 13.22 9.55
C VAL A 224 -19.10 13.06 9.95
N PHE A 225 -18.78 13.21 11.23
CA PHE A 225 -17.43 13.00 11.73
C PHE A 225 -16.94 11.57 11.47
N LEU A 226 -17.79 10.57 11.67
CA LEU A 226 -17.45 9.17 11.40
C LEU A 226 -17.23 8.90 9.91
N LEU A 227 -18.04 9.49 9.03
CA LEU A 227 -17.85 9.39 7.58
C LEU A 227 -16.54 10.07 7.14
N LEU A 228 -16.22 11.24 7.68
CA LEU A 228 -14.95 11.93 7.44
C LEU A 228 -13.76 11.11 7.95
N ARG A 229 -13.90 10.46 9.12
CA ARG A 229 -12.88 9.57 9.66
C ARG A 229 -12.70 8.34 8.77
N ALA A 230 -13.79 7.71 8.32
CA ALA A 230 -13.74 6.56 7.42
C ALA A 230 -13.11 6.94 6.07
N PHE A 231 -13.43 8.11 5.54
CA PHE A 231 -12.76 8.69 4.37
C PHE A 231 -11.27 8.91 4.61
N SER A 232 -10.90 9.56 5.71
CA SER A 232 -9.49 9.80 6.06
C SER A 232 -8.70 8.49 6.22
N SER A 233 -9.30 7.44 6.78
CA SER A 233 -8.69 6.10 6.86
C SER A 233 -8.58 5.47 5.47
N GLY A 234 -9.60 5.59 4.63
CA GLY A 234 -9.58 5.11 3.25
C GLY A 234 -8.54 5.80 2.36
N CYS A 235 -8.16 7.04 2.69
CA CYS A 235 -7.08 7.74 2.02
C CYS A 235 -5.71 7.06 2.17
N ALA A 236 -5.55 6.09 3.07
CA ALA A 236 -4.36 5.24 3.10
C ALA A 236 -4.15 4.45 1.79
N ALA A 237 -5.17 4.35 0.93
CA ALA A 237 -5.05 3.82 -0.43
C ALA A 237 -4.17 4.69 -1.36
N LEU A 238 -3.88 5.94 -0.99
CA LEU A 238 -3.18 6.94 -1.80
C LEU A 238 -1.68 7.05 -1.49
N THR A 239 -1.14 6.22 -0.59
CA THR A 239 0.22 6.38 -0.03
C THR A 239 1.35 5.91 -0.96
N GLY A 240 1.14 5.89 -2.28
CA GLY A 240 2.13 5.43 -3.27
C GLY A 240 1.89 5.94 -4.68
#